data_AF-A0A2M7RTZ9-F1
#
_entry.id   AF-A0A2M7RTZ9-F1
#
_cell.length_a   1.000
_cell.length_b   1.000
_cell.length_c   1.000
_cell.angle_alpha   90.00
_cell.angle_beta   90.00
_cell.angle_gamma   90.00
#
_symmetry.space_group_name_H-M   'P 1'
#
loop_
_entity.id
_entity.type
_entity.pdbx_description
1 polymer ?
#
loop_
_entity_poly.entity_id
_entity_poly.type
_entity_poly.pdbx_seq_one_letter_code
_entity_poly.pdbx_strand_id
1 'polypeptide(L)' 'MKIVVCISKAPDTTSKIAFKDNNKQFDEAGIQFIINPYDEWYALV' A
#
# COMPACT_ATOMS: atom_id res chain seq x y z
N MET A 1 -26.49 12.54 2.32
CA MET A 1 -25.28 12.79 3.14
C MET A 1 -24.06 12.39 2.32
N LYS A 2 -22.93 13.11 2.41
CA LYS A 2 -21.70 12.78 1.66
C LYS A 2 -20.54 12.65 2.65
N ILE A 3 -19.75 11.58 2.53
CA ILE A 3 -18.59 11.30 3.38
C ILE A 3 -17.38 11.13 2.45
N VAL A 4 -16.25 11.71 2.83
CA VAL A 4 -14.96 11.53 2.15
C VAL A 4 -14.11 10.60 3.00
N VAL A 5 -13.62 9.53 2.41
CA VAL A 5 -12.75 8.54 3.06
C VAL A 5 -11.41 8.53 2.35
N CYS A 6 -10.34 8.74 3.11
CA CYS A 6 -8.98 8.63 2.59
C CYS A 6 -8.62 7.15 2.44
N ILE A 7 -8.05 6.79 1.29
CA ILE A 7 -7.62 5.42 0.99
C ILE A 7 -6.11 5.45 0.72
N SER A 8 -5.41 4.53 1.35
CA SER A 8 -3.98 4.27 1.19
C SER A 8 -3.75 2.92 0.52
N LYS A 9 -2.59 2.79 -0.13
CA LYS A 9 -2.14 1.55 -0.74
C LYS A 9 -0.98 0.97 0.06
N ALA A 10 -0.97 -0.34 0.24
CA ALA A 10 0.10 -1.07 0.90
C ALA A 10 0.70 -2.11 -0.07
N PRO A 11 2.00 -2.45 0.04
CA PRO A 11 2.55 -3.59 -0.68
C PRO A 11 1.77 -4.86 -0.30
N ASP A 12 1.49 -5.71 -1.28
CA ASP A 12 0.87 -7.01 -1.01
C ASP A 12 1.77 -7.86 -0.11
N THR A 13 1.17 -8.74 0.68
CA THR A 13 1.83 -9.63 1.62
C THR A 13 2.83 -10.60 0.97
N THR A 14 2.74 -10.82 -0.35
CA THR A 14 3.71 -11.64 -1.10
C THR A 14 4.88 -10.82 -1.67
N SER A 15 4.83 -9.49 -1.58
CA SER A 15 5.85 -8.60 -2.14
C SER A 15 7.17 -8.69 -1.38
N LYS A 16 8.28 -8.86 -2.10
CA LYS A 16 9.62 -8.92 -1.50
C LYS A 16 10.16 -7.51 -1.26
N ILE A 17 10.39 -7.16 0.01
CA ILE A 17 10.99 -5.87 0.38
C ILE A 17 12.47 -5.87 0.01
N ALA A 18 12.88 -4.93 -0.84
CA ALA A 18 14.27 -4.66 -1.19
C ALA A 18 14.54 -3.15 -1.19
N PHE A 19 15.82 -2.78 -1.07
CA PHE A 19 16.27 -1.40 -1.10
C PHE A 19 17.38 -1.22 -2.13
N LYS A 20 17.37 -0.08 -2.82
CA LYS A 20 18.38 0.33 -3.80
C LYS A 20 19.14 1.57 -3.30
N ASP A 21 20.11 2.03 -4.10
CA ASP A 21 20.92 3.22 -3.81
C ASP A 21 21.59 3.17 -2.43
N ASN A 22 22.31 2.08 -2.18
CA ASN A 22 23.01 1.87 -0.91
C ASN A 22 22.06 1.94 0.31
N ASN A 23 20.90 1.29 0.19
CA ASN A 23 19.83 1.20 1.19
C ASN A 23 19.14 2.53 1.55
N LYS A 24 19.17 3.52 0.65
CA LYS A 24 18.52 4.83 0.88
C LYS A 24 17.15 4.95 0.25
N GLN A 25 16.79 4.07 -0.68
CA GLN A 25 15.50 4.11 -1.36
C GLN A 25 14.87 2.73 -1.40
N PHE A 26 13.55 2.69 -1.26
CA PHE A 26 12.76 1.48 -1.45
C PHE A 26 12.79 1.08 -2.94
N ASP A 27 12.99 -0.21 -3.20
CA ASP A 27 12.94 -0.76 -4.55
C ASP A 27 11.50 -1.19 -4.87
N GLU A 28 10.81 -0.36 -5.65
CA GLU A 28 9.42 -0.60 -6.09
C GLU A 28 9.32 -1.56 -7.29
N ALA A 29 10.45 -2.02 -7.83
CA ALA A 29 10.44 -2.87 -9.02
C ALA A 29 9.74 -4.22 -8.75
N GLY A 30 8.63 -4.46 -9.43
CA GLY A 30 7.86 -5.71 -9.31
C GLY A 30 7.01 -5.83 -8.05
N ILE A 31 6.88 -4.75 -7.25
CA ILE A 31 5.97 -4.72 -6.10
C ILE A 31 4.53 -4.54 -6.59
N GLN A 32 3.63 -5.41 -6.12
CA GLN A 32 2.20 -5.21 -6.28
C GLN A 32 1.66 -4.42 -5.08
N PHE A 33 0.90 -3.36 -5.35
CA PHE A 33 0.22 -2.59 -4.31
C PHE A 33 -1.27 -2.93 -4.29
N ILE A 34 -1.79 -3.21 -3.09
CA ILE A 34 -3.20 -3.44 -2.83
C ILE A 34 -3.77 -2.29 -2.00
N ILE A 35 -5.10 -2.16 -1.94
CA ILE A 35 -5.74 -1.30 -0.96
C ILE A 35 -5.34 -1.76 0.44
N ASN A 36 -5.04 -0.81 1.32
CA ASN A 36 -4.80 -1.11 2.71
C ASN A 36 -6.05 -1.79 3.30
N PRO A 37 -5.94 -3.01 3.86
CA PRO A 37 -7.10 -3.75 4.38
C PRO A 37 -7.93 -2.98 5.41
N TYR A 38 -7.31 -2.09 6.17
CA TYR A 38 -8.03 -1.23 7.11
C TYR A 38 -8.94 -0.22 6.38
N ASP A 39 -8.47 0.37 5.29
CA ASP A 39 -9.24 1.35 4.53
C ASP A 39 -10.40 0.70 3.79
N GLU A 40 -10.24 -0.56 3.37
CA GLU A 40 -11.33 -1.36 2.80
C GLU A 40 -12.48 -1.55 3.81
N TRP A 41 -12.14 -1.85 5.07
CA TRP A 41 -13.14 -2.01 6.14
C TRP A 41 -13.90 -0.72 6.42
N TYR A 42 -13.21 0.42 6.51
CA TYR A 42 -13.84 1.71 6.81
C TYR A 42 -14.54 2.36 5.62
N ALA A 43 -14.25 1.95 4.39
CA ALA A 43 -14.92 2.46 3.19
C ALA A 43 -16.22 1.70 2.85
N LEU A 44 -16.36 0.45 3.33
CA LEU A 44 -17.49 -0.44 3.00
C LEU A 44 -18.54 -0.57 4.12
N VAL A 45 -18.30 0.05 5.28
CA VAL A 45 -19.20 0.11 6.44
C VAL A 45 -19.64 1.55 6.69
#